data_AF-A0A858ZQ90-F1
#
_entry.id   AF-A0A858ZQ90-F1
#
_cell.length_a   1.000
_cell.length_b   1.000
_cell.length_c   1.000
_cell.angle_alpha   90.00
_cell.angle_beta   90.00
_cell.angle_gamma   90.00
#
_symmetry.space_group_name_H-M   'P 1'
#
loop_
_entity.id
_entity.type
_entity.pdbx_description
1 polymer ?
#
loop_
_entity_poly.entity_id
_entity_poly.type
_entity_poly.pdbx_seq_one_letter_code
_entity_poly.pdbx_strand_id
1 'polypeptide(L)'
;MHLRSRPSHSLAASLLTLAAALTGCGGGSGQGSDSGSSPAASSAEVAFTAPAEADNVHTVNTPVQLQLSVKIAGAAAPDGTAITLSGPASASFAPVQPQTRGGVATSSLTAAQAGEMQLQALAAATQDKAGAATRTLYIRPQPQPLELLVPAYFSAGPGSDWEKLASGAQSFPAVPITAILNPSNGIFTKEDPLFTAAITAFRQNGGKVLGYVYTRYGTGARSVADIQRNIDNYRKIYGTQVDGFFLDEMDATSKQLGFYREIYQYIKGLDSRLRVVGNPGTYPVADSASVVDALVSFEGQAVDYRSVTPQPANKWVYNLANGAQAALVHDAANCGAMQEVLRSANTPQRNTGLVYATDRHYDYPTNTGNPWATLPAYWEQMLGTADAINKGRALPGC
;
A
#
# COMPACT_ATOMS: atom_id res chain seq x y z
N MET A 1 9.26 -25.18 3.98
CA MET A 1 8.80 -23.79 4.17
C MET A 1 7.36 -23.86 4.65
N HIS A 2 7.08 -23.39 5.87
CA HIS A 2 5.77 -23.59 6.50
C HIS A 2 4.89 -22.35 6.31
N LEU A 3 4.14 -22.29 5.22
CA LEU A 3 2.95 -21.43 5.11
C LEU A 3 1.84 -22.04 5.99
N ARG A 4 2.01 -22.07 7.32
CA ARG A 4 0.98 -22.61 8.21
C ARG A 4 -0.29 -21.76 8.11
N SER A 5 -1.43 -22.43 8.02
CA SER A 5 -2.75 -21.82 8.14
C SER A 5 -2.85 -20.95 9.39
N ARG A 6 -3.26 -19.69 9.20
CA ARG A 6 -3.43 -18.70 10.27
C ARG A 6 -4.81 -18.85 10.90
N PRO A 7 -4.99 -18.49 12.19
CA PRO A 7 -6.29 -18.45 12.81
C PRO A 7 -7.21 -17.46 12.08
N SER A 8 -8.43 -17.90 11.78
CA SER A 8 -9.46 -17.12 11.13
C SER A 8 -9.88 -15.96 12.03
N HIS A 9 -9.59 -14.73 11.63
CA HIS A 9 -10.29 -13.56 12.15
C HIS A 9 -11.58 -13.39 11.37
N SER A 10 -12.65 -13.99 11.89
CA SER A 10 -14.02 -13.72 11.45
C SER A 10 -14.32 -12.24 11.67
N LEU A 11 -14.44 -11.49 10.57
CA LEU A 11 -15.07 -10.18 10.56
C LEU A 11 -16.53 -10.37 10.99
N ALA A 12 -16.82 -10.10 12.26
CA ALA A 12 -18.18 -10.01 12.76
C ALA A 12 -18.86 -8.81 12.08
N ALA A 13 -19.65 -9.11 11.05
CA ALA A 13 -20.55 -8.15 10.42
C ALA A 13 -21.59 -7.69 11.47
N SER A 14 -21.48 -6.44 11.90
CA SER A 14 -22.47 -5.81 12.78
C SER A 14 -23.69 -5.44 11.93
N LEU A 15 -24.75 -6.25 12.03
CA LEU A 15 -26.08 -5.97 11.48
C LEU A 15 -26.68 -4.76 12.21
N LEU A 16 -26.73 -3.59 11.56
CA LEU A 16 -27.58 -2.48 11.99
C LEU A 16 -29.03 -2.81 11.63
N THR A 17 -29.84 -3.08 12.65
CA THR A 17 -31.30 -3.16 12.55
C THR A 17 -31.90 -1.76 12.43
N LEU A 18 -32.59 -1.52 11.32
CA LEU A 18 -33.39 -0.33 11.05
C LEU A 18 -34.75 -0.44 11.77
N ALA A 19 -35.00 0.38 12.79
CA ALA A 19 -36.32 0.49 13.42
C ALA A 19 -37.06 1.71 12.87
N ALA A 20 -38.12 1.47 12.12
CA ALA A 20 -39.07 2.49 11.69
C ALA A 20 -40.06 2.79 12.84
N ALA A 21 -40.21 4.06 13.21
CA ALA A 21 -41.25 4.51 14.13
C ALA A 21 -42.45 5.05 13.36
N LEU A 22 -43.63 4.56 13.75
CA LEU A 22 -44.94 4.85 13.19
C LEU A 22 -45.41 6.29 13.44
N THR A 23 -46.16 6.79 12.46
CA THR A 23 -46.95 8.03 12.47
C THR A 23 -48.11 7.95 13.45
N GLY A 24 -48.22 8.96 14.32
CA GLY A 24 -49.38 9.19 15.18
C GLY A 24 -50.30 10.26 14.59
N CYS A 25 -51.58 9.91 14.41
CA CYS A 25 -52.67 10.85 14.13
C CYS A 25 -52.96 11.73 15.37
N GLY A 26 -53.17 13.02 15.16
CA GLY A 26 -53.72 13.94 16.15
C GLY A 26 -54.42 15.10 15.45
N GLY A 27 -55.75 15.10 15.43
CA GLY A 27 -56.57 16.17 14.89
C GLY A 27 -56.73 17.33 15.87
N GLY A 28 -56.90 18.54 15.32
CA GLY A 28 -57.26 19.74 16.07
C GLY A 28 -57.78 20.81 15.12
N SER A 29 -59.08 21.10 15.20
CA SER A 29 -59.77 22.16 14.47
C SER A 29 -59.54 23.52 15.13
N GLY A 30 -59.16 24.52 14.33
CA GLY A 30 -59.10 25.93 14.73
C GLY A 30 -59.02 26.84 13.50
N GLN A 31 -60.09 27.59 13.24
CA GLN A 31 -60.14 28.68 12.27
C GLN A 31 -59.35 29.89 12.79
N GLY A 32 -58.65 30.60 11.89
CA GLY A 32 -58.38 32.03 12.08
C GLY A 32 -57.00 32.53 11.69
N SER A 33 -57.01 33.45 10.73
CA SER A 33 -56.06 34.53 10.43
C SER A 33 -54.76 34.23 9.67
N ASP A 34 -54.60 35.02 8.60
CA ASP A 34 -53.41 35.22 7.78
C ASP A 34 -52.13 35.35 8.62
N SER A 35 -51.15 34.53 8.29
CA SER A 35 -49.75 34.86 8.45
C SER A 35 -49.04 34.40 7.19
N GLY A 36 -48.54 35.34 6.40
CA GLY A 36 -47.75 35.06 5.20
C GLY A 36 -46.67 34.04 5.52
N SER A 37 -46.66 32.93 4.79
CA SER A 37 -45.55 31.99 4.81
C SER A 37 -44.31 32.75 4.37
N SER A 38 -43.39 33.01 5.31
CA SER A 38 -42.01 33.30 4.93
C SER A 38 -41.56 32.16 4.03
N PRO A 39 -40.99 32.43 2.83
CA PRO A 39 -40.40 31.36 2.04
C PRO A 39 -39.39 30.64 2.92
N ALA A 40 -39.50 29.31 2.99
CA ALA A 40 -38.54 28.50 3.73
C ALA A 40 -37.14 28.90 3.25
N ALA A 41 -36.30 29.39 4.17
CA ALA A 41 -34.94 29.83 3.86
C ALA A 41 -34.22 28.71 3.09
N SER A 42 -33.91 28.98 1.82
CA SER A 42 -33.31 28.02 0.92
C SER A 42 -31.81 27.90 1.23
N SER A 43 -31.45 26.88 2.02
CA SER A 43 -30.05 26.57 2.29
C SER A 43 -29.32 26.18 0.99
N ALA A 44 -28.07 26.62 0.85
CA ALA A 44 -27.23 26.14 -0.24
C ALA A 44 -26.84 24.66 -0.02
N GLU A 45 -26.84 23.87 -1.08
CA GLU A 45 -26.29 22.51 -1.11
C GLU A 45 -24.93 22.57 -1.82
N VAL A 46 -23.90 21.99 -1.22
CA VAL A 46 -22.54 21.93 -1.79
C VAL A 46 -22.10 20.48 -1.79
N ALA A 47 -21.45 20.02 -2.86
CA ALA A 47 -20.86 18.69 -2.94
C ALA A 47 -19.60 18.69 -3.80
N PHE A 48 -18.55 17.98 -3.37
CA PHE A 48 -17.41 17.69 -4.22
C PHE A 48 -17.80 16.65 -5.27
N THR A 49 -17.62 16.97 -6.55
CA THR A 49 -17.85 16.06 -7.68
C THR A 49 -16.57 15.58 -8.34
N ALA A 50 -15.46 16.28 -8.13
CA ALA A 50 -14.13 15.83 -8.52
C ALA A 50 -13.10 16.14 -7.42
N PRO A 51 -12.10 15.24 -7.22
CA PRO A 51 -11.97 13.94 -7.87
C PRO A 51 -13.10 12.96 -7.44
N ALA A 52 -13.25 11.82 -8.12
CA ALA A 52 -14.24 10.80 -7.73
C ALA A 52 -13.84 10.14 -6.40
N GLU A 53 -14.77 9.58 -5.62
CA GLU A 53 -14.45 9.01 -4.29
C GLU A 53 -13.36 7.92 -4.34
N ALA A 54 -13.32 7.11 -5.41
CA ALA A 54 -12.29 6.11 -5.63
C ALA A 54 -10.92 6.70 -6.05
N ASP A 55 -10.91 7.95 -6.54
CA ASP A 55 -9.71 8.70 -6.91
C ASP A 55 -9.34 9.70 -5.80
N ASN A 56 -9.09 9.17 -4.61
CA ASN A 56 -8.83 9.98 -3.41
C ASN A 56 -7.38 9.94 -2.94
N VAL A 57 -6.47 9.31 -3.69
CA VAL A 57 -5.04 9.26 -3.35
C VAL A 57 -4.22 10.00 -4.41
N HIS A 58 -3.52 11.04 -3.99
CA HIS A 58 -2.70 11.87 -4.87
C HIS A 58 -1.28 12.01 -4.33
N THR A 59 -0.40 12.62 -5.11
CA THR A 59 1.02 12.75 -4.77
C THR A 59 1.33 14.16 -4.30
N VAL A 60 2.22 14.30 -3.30
CA VAL A 60 2.72 15.62 -2.85
C VAL A 60 3.16 16.50 -4.02
N ASN A 61 2.91 17.79 -3.92
CA ASN A 61 3.27 18.82 -4.92
C ASN A 61 2.72 18.58 -6.33
N THR A 62 1.69 17.74 -6.47
CA THR A 62 0.99 17.53 -7.74
C THR A 62 -0.38 18.20 -7.69
N PRO A 63 -0.74 19.06 -8.67
CA PRO A 63 -2.06 19.67 -8.73
C PRO A 63 -3.18 18.62 -8.83
N VAL A 64 -4.17 18.72 -7.93
CA VAL A 64 -5.39 17.91 -7.93
C VAL A 64 -6.55 18.83 -8.33
N GLN A 65 -7.30 18.44 -9.35
CA GLN A 65 -8.45 19.21 -9.80
C GLN A 65 -9.64 18.96 -8.88
N LEU A 66 -10.18 20.03 -8.31
CA LEU A 66 -11.38 20.03 -7.50
C LEU A 66 -12.55 20.59 -8.32
N GLN A 67 -13.67 19.89 -8.30
CA GLN A 67 -14.93 20.37 -8.83
C GLN A 67 -16.00 20.26 -7.75
N LEU A 68 -16.81 21.30 -7.62
CA LEU A 68 -17.91 21.37 -6.67
C LEU A 68 -19.20 21.69 -7.40
N SER A 69 -20.26 20.95 -7.07
CA SER A 69 -21.63 21.27 -7.42
C SER A 69 -22.25 22.11 -6.32
N VAL A 70 -22.96 23.17 -6.70
CA VAL A 70 -23.57 24.13 -5.79
C VAL A 70 -25.00 24.39 -6.25
N LYS A 71 -25.96 24.15 -5.36
CA LYS A 71 -27.38 24.40 -5.61
C LYS A 71 -27.97 25.32 -4.55
N ILE A 72 -28.95 26.12 -4.93
CA ILE A 72 -29.76 26.94 -4.02
C ILE A 72 -31.23 26.63 -4.34
N ALA A 73 -32.00 26.23 -3.32
CA ALA A 73 -33.39 25.79 -3.48
C ALA A 73 -33.55 24.68 -4.56
N GLY A 74 -32.59 23.75 -4.66
CA GLY A 74 -32.58 22.66 -5.63
C GLY A 74 -32.19 23.04 -7.07
N ALA A 75 -32.03 24.34 -7.39
CA ALA A 75 -31.57 24.82 -8.68
C ALA A 75 -30.06 25.13 -8.67
N ALA A 76 -29.41 25.17 -9.84
CA ALA A 76 -28.02 25.57 -9.96
C ALA A 76 -27.79 26.96 -9.33
N ALA A 77 -26.76 27.10 -8.50
CA ALA A 77 -26.46 28.38 -7.88
C ALA A 77 -26.11 29.45 -8.95
N PRO A 78 -26.53 30.72 -8.74
CA PRO A 78 -26.21 31.82 -9.66
C PRO A 78 -24.71 31.95 -9.91
N ASP A 79 -24.33 32.39 -11.10
CA ASP A 79 -22.93 32.66 -11.43
C ASP A 79 -22.32 33.70 -10.49
N GLY A 80 -21.07 33.48 -10.09
CA GLY A 80 -20.40 34.35 -9.12
C GLY A 80 -20.63 33.98 -7.65
N THR A 81 -21.42 32.93 -7.34
CA THR A 81 -21.56 32.44 -5.96
C THR A 81 -20.20 31.96 -5.46
N ALA A 82 -19.66 32.64 -4.45
CA ALA A 82 -18.32 32.39 -3.94
C ALA A 82 -18.31 31.16 -3.00
N ILE A 83 -17.32 30.30 -3.20
CA ILE A 83 -17.05 29.13 -2.37
C ILE A 83 -15.74 29.36 -1.64
N THR A 84 -15.74 29.26 -0.31
CA THR A 84 -14.50 29.28 0.47
C THR A 84 -14.01 27.85 0.63
N LEU A 85 -12.81 27.56 0.10
CA LEU A 85 -12.11 26.30 0.32
C LEU A 85 -11.14 26.43 1.49
N SER A 86 -11.10 25.40 2.33
CA SER A 86 -10.16 25.31 3.44
C SER A 86 -9.68 23.87 3.65
N GLY A 87 -8.55 23.72 4.34
CA GLY A 87 -7.90 22.45 4.63
C GLY A 87 -6.71 22.65 5.58
N PRO A 88 -5.88 21.62 5.80
CA PRO A 88 -4.66 21.72 6.61
C PRO A 88 -3.68 22.78 6.06
N ALA A 89 -2.76 23.28 6.89
CA ALA A 89 -1.77 24.29 6.49
C ALA A 89 -0.84 23.84 5.35
N SER A 90 -0.73 22.53 5.10
CA SER A 90 0.02 21.96 3.98
C SER A 90 -0.72 22.02 2.64
N ALA A 91 -2.01 22.39 2.63
CA ALA A 91 -2.84 22.50 1.43
C ALA A 91 -2.91 23.95 0.93
N SER A 92 -2.81 24.11 -0.39
CA SER A 92 -2.99 25.38 -1.09
C SER A 92 -4.00 25.23 -2.22
N PHE A 93 -4.78 26.28 -2.47
CA PHE A 93 -5.87 26.26 -3.45
C PHE A 93 -5.68 27.38 -4.48
N ALA A 94 -5.98 27.09 -5.75
CA ALA A 94 -5.90 28.06 -6.83
C ALA A 94 -7.11 27.92 -7.77
N PRO A 95 -8.07 28.88 -7.77
CA PRO A 95 -8.21 29.98 -6.80
C PRO A 95 -8.65 29.47 -5.41
N VAL A 96 -8.36 30.23 -4.34
CA VAL A 96 -8.80 29.92 -2.97
C VAL A 96 -10.30 30.13 -2.78
N GLN A 97 -10.87 31.12 -3.48
CA GLN A 97 -12.30 31.37 -3.52
C GLN A 97 -12.83 31.20 -4.94
N PRO A 98 -13.04 29.96 -5.42
CA PRO A 98 -13.65 29.75 -6.72
C PRO A 98 -15.10 30.24 -6.71
N GLN A 99 -15.58 30.62 -7.88
CA GLN A 99 -16.94 31.08 -8.10
C GLN A 99 -17.67 30.11 -9.02
N THR A 100 -18.98 29.99 -8.81
CA THR A 100 -19.83 29.16 -9.66
C THR A 100 -19.96 29.74 -11.07
N ARG A 101 -20.01 28.85 -12.05
CA ARG A 101 -20.54 29.06 -13.40
C ARG A 101 -21.48 27.91 -13.72
N GLY A 102 -22.76 28.19 -13.96
CA GLY A 102 -23.79 27.17 -14.14
C GLY A 102 -23.94 26.22 -12.94
N GLY A 103 -23.78 26.75 -11.71
CA GLY A 103 -23.83 25.96 -10.48
C GLY A 103 -22.58 25.10 -10.19
N VAL A 104 -21.49 25.25 -10.96
CA VAL A 104 -20.25 24.50 -10.75
C VAL A 104 -19.10 25.45 -10.43
N ALA A 105 -18.32 25.15 -9.38
CA ALA A 105 -17.10 25.86 -9.04
C ALA A 105 -15.88 24.92 -9.17
N THR A 106 -14.75 25.43 -9.65
CA THR A 106 -13.51 24.64 -9.82
C THR A 106 -12.33 25.31 -9.16
N SER A 107 -11.44 24.51 -8.56
CA SER A 107 -10.18 24.94 -7.98
C SER A 107 -9.13 23.86 -8.16
N SER A 108 -7.86 24.20 -8.02
CA SER A 108 -6.77 23.23 -7.96
C SER A 108 -6.17 23.21 -6.56
N LEU A 109 -6.07 22.01 -5.98
CA LEU A 109 -5.37 21.76 -4.72
C LEU A 109 -3.93 21.35 -5.01
N THR A 110 -2.97 21.93 -4.29
CA THR A 110 -1.59 21.41 -4.20
C THR A 110 -1.24 21.22 -2.73
N ALA A 111 -0.77 20.03 -2.37
CA ALA A 111 -0.41 19.67 -1.00
C ALA A 111 1.10 19.45 -0.85
N ALA A 112 1.71 20.15 0.10
CA ALA A 112 3.16 20.13 0.32
C ALA A 112 3.64 18.97 1.19
N GLN A 113 2.74 18.25 1.87
CA GLN A 113 3.08 17.17 2.80
C GLN A 113 2.18 15.96 2.58
N ALA A 114 2.72 14.77 2.86
CA ALA A 114 1.98 13.53 2.84
C ALA A 114 1.06 13.40 4.06
N GLY A 115 -0.01 12.63 3.92
CA GLY A 115 -0.96 12.35 4.96
C GLY A 115 -2.42 12.48 4.52
N GLU A 116 -3.31 12.17 5.44
CA GLU A 116 -4.74 12.41 5.28
C GLU A 116 -5.03 13.91 5.34
N MET A 117 -5.87 14.38 4.42
CA MET A 117 -6.32 15.76 4.36
C MET A 117 -7.83 15.81 4.30
N GLN A 118 -8.42 16.48 5.29
CA GLN A 118 -9.84 16.82 5.29
C GLN A 118 -10.00 18.22 4.69
N LEU A 119 -10.65 18.29 3.54
CA LEU A 119 -11.02 19.54 2.87
C LEU A 119 -12.43 19.94 3.29
N GLN A 120 -12.68 21.25 3.36
CA GLN A 120 -13.99 21.82 3.58
C GLN A 120 -14.29 22.87 2.51
N ALA A 121 -15.51 22.86 2.01
CA ALA A 121 -16.05 23.88 1.12
C ALA A 121 -17.27 24.53 1.76
N LEU A 122 -17.33 25.86 1.73
CA LEU A 122 -18.43 26.66 2.27
C LEU A 122 -18.96 27.59 1.18
N ALA A 123 -20.22 27.44 0.80
CA ALA A 123 -20.89 28.36 -0.12
C ALA A 123 -21.50 29.53 0.65
N ALA A 124 -21.15 30.76 0.26
CA ALA A 124 -21.80 31.95 0.79
C ALA A 124 -23.20 32.07 0.16
N ALA A 125 -24.25 31.73 0.90
CA ALA A 125 -25.63 32.00 0.51
C ALA A 125 -26.04 33.40 0.99
N THR A 126 -26.88 34.09 0.22
CA THR A 126 -27.36 35.45 0.51
C THR A 126 -28.36 35.53 1.66
N GLN A 127 -28.75 34.42 2.28
CA GLN A 127 -29.65 34.36 3.44
C GLN A 127 -29.28 33.18 4.38
N ASP A 128 -28.57 33.50 5.47
CA ASP A 128 -28.42 32.82 6.78
C ASP A 128 -28.26 31.29 6.92
N LYS A 129 -28.12 30.51 5.84
CA LYS A 129 -27.66 29.11 5.90
C LYS A 129 -26.66 28.80 4.79
N ALA A 130 -25.38 28.93 5.12
CA ALA A 130 -24.27 28.50 4.27
C ALA A 130 -24.31 26.98 4.06
N GLY A 131 -24.12 26.55 2.80
CA GLY A 131 -23.96 25.15 2.46
C GLY A 131 -22.53 24.70 2.73
N ALA A 132 -22.34 23.51 3.29
CA ALA A 132 -21.03 22.96 3.61
C ALA A 132 -20.85 21.56 3.02
N ALA A 133 -19.66 21.29 2.48
CA ALA A 133 -19.23 19.96 2.07
C ALA A 133 -17.87 19.65 2.66
N THR A 134 -17.61 18.36 2.92
CA THR A 134 -16.28 17.88 3.27
C THR A 134 -15.80 16.83 2.29
N ARG A 135 -14.48 16.70 2.16
CA ARG A 135 -13.86 15.67 1.35
C ARG A 135 -12.55 15.23 1.97
N THR A 136 -12.36 13.92 2.09
CA THR A 136 -11.06 13.36 2.48
C THR A 136 -10.26 12.98 1.24
N LEU A 137 -9.02 13.44 1.19
CA LEU A 137 -8.00 12.99 0.25
C LEU A 137 -6.79 12.46 1.04
N TYR A 138 -6.03 11.56 0.45
CA TYR A 138 -4.77 11.05 0.99
C TYR A 138 -3.65 11.49 0.07
N ILE A 139 -2.62 12.12 0.63
CA ILE A 139 -1.45 12.55 -0.11
C ILE A 139 -0.32 11.61 0.22
N ARG A 140 0.22 10.93 -0.78
CA ARG A 140 1.41 10.10 -0.63
C ARG A 140 2.69 10.86 -0.99
N PRO A 141 3.86 10.45 -0.46
CA PRO A 141 5.15 10.88 -0.97
C PRO A 141 5.30 10.58 -2.46
N GLN A 142 6.28 11.21 -3.10
CA GLN A 142 6.64 10.90 -4.48
C GLN A 142 6.91 9.39 -4.63
N PRO A 143 6.23 8.69 -5.56
CA PRO A 143 6.43 7.27 -5.73
C PRO A 143 7.83 6.97 -6.24
N GLN A 144 8.47 5.97 -5.64
CA GLN A 144 9.70 5.36 -6.13
C GLN A 144 9.38 4.34 -7.23
N PRO A 145 10.34 4.04 -8.13
CA PRO A 145 10.19 2.94 -9.09
C PRO A 145 9.84 1.62 -8.38
N LEU A 146 9.04 0.78 -9.03
CA LEU A 146 8.79 -0.57 -8.58
C LEU A 146 10.09 -1.36 -8.49
N GLU A 147 10.22 -2.09 -7.40
CA GLU A 147 11.30 -3.03 -7.09
C GLU A 147 10.75 -4.46 -7.08
N LEU A 148 11.47 -5.40 -7.70
CA LEU A 148 11.12 -6.81 -7.63
C LEU A 148 11.73 -7.45 -6.38
N LEU A 149 10.89 -7.79 -5.39
CA LEU A 149 11.30 -8.47 -4.16
C LEU A 149 11.13 -9.98 -4.32
N VAL A 150 12.16 -10.68 -4.75
CA VAL A 150 12.12 -12.10 -5.15
C VAL A 150 12.37 -13.01 -3.95
N PRO A 151 11.41 -13.86 -3.54
CA PRO A 151 11.65 -14.93 -2.57
C PRO A 151 12.51 -16.04 -3.21
N ALA A 152 13.83 -15.86 -3.22
CA ALA A 152 14.78 -16.71 -3.94
C ALA A 152 15.15 -17.98 -3.15
N TYR A 153 14.13 -18.79 -2.82
CA TYR A 153 14.26 -19.99 -1.97
C TYR A 153 14.57 -21.27 -2.74
N PHE A 154 14.96 -21.12 -4.01
CA PHE A 154 15.46 -22.19 -4.86
C PHE A 154 16.95 -22.45 -4.63
N SER A 155 17.39 -23.65 -4.99
CA SER A 155 18.81 -24.04 -4.95
C SER A 155 19.66 -23.22 -5.93
N ALA A 156 20.91 -22.96 -5.57
CA ALA A 156 21.91 -22.39 -6.48
C ALA A 156 22.69 -23.49 -7.22
N GLY A 157 23.29 -23.12 -8.36
CA GLY A 157 24.14 -23.98 -9.18
C GLY A 157 23.91 -23.80 -10.69
N PRO A 158 24.65 -24.55 -11.53
CA PRO A 158 24.49 -24.50 -12.98
C PRO A 158 23.06 -24.76 -13.45
N GLY A 159 22.53 -23.90 -14.31
CA GLY A 159 21.16 -23.97 -14.85
C GLY A 159 20.07 -23.58 -13.84
N SER A 160 20.43 -23.08 -12.66
CA SER A 160 19.46 -22.72 -11.63
C SER A 160 18.74 -21.40 -11.91
N ASP A 161 17.65 -21.17 -11.19
CA ASP A 161 16.94 -19.89 -11.23
C ASP A 161 17.76 -18.72 -10.66
N TRP A 162 18.83 -18.99 -9.89
CA TRP A 162 19.80 -17.96 -9.50
C TRP A 162 20.57 -17.41 -10.71
N GLU A 163 20.89 -18.25 -11.70
CA GLU A 163 21.53 -17.80 -12.94
C GLU A 163 20.56 -16.97 -13.80
N LYS A 164 19.29 -17.40 -13.88
CA LYS A 164 18.23 -16.62 -14.57
C LYS A 164 17.97 -15.28 -13.89
N LEU A 165 18.03 -15.23 -12.55
CA LEU A 165 17.92 -14.01 -11.77
C LEU A 165 19.08 -13.04 -12.10
N ALA A 166 20.32 -13.53 -12.15
CA ALA A 166 21.50 -12.75 -12.53
C ALA A 166 21.44 -12.25 -13.99
N SER A 167 21.10 -13.12 -14.94
CA SER A 167 20.91 -12.76 -16.35
C SER A 167 19.78 -11.74 -16.54
N GLY A 168 18.69 -11.88 -15.79
CA GLY A 168 17.58 -10.92 -15.78
C GLY A 168 18.02 -9.54 -15.30
N ALA A 169 18.77 -9.46 -14.20
CA ALA A 169 19.34 -8.21 -13.70
C ALA A 169 20.28 -7.55 -14.72
N GLN A 170 21.09 -8.35 -15.42
CA GLN A 170 21.96 -7.86 -16.49
C GLN A 170 21.17 -7.27 -17.67
N SER A 171 20.08 -7.94 -18.05
CA SER A 171 19.24 -7.56 -19.19
C SER A 171 18.36 -6.35 -18.91
N PHE A 172 18.01 -6.12 -17.63
CA PHE A 172 17.15 -5.02 -17.18
C PHE A 172 17.82 -4.19 -16.07
N PRO A 173 18.94 -3.49 -16.35
CA PRO A 173 19.73 -2.82 -15.31
C PRO A 173 19.03 -1.63 -14.64
N ALA A 174 17.90 -1.18 -15.19
CA ALA A 174 17.08 -0.10 -14.62
C ALA A 174 15.98 -0.61 -13.67
N VAL A 175 15.76 -1.92 -13.59
CA VAL A 175 14.79 -2.54 -12.67
C VAL A 175 15.52 -2.89 -11.38
N PRO A 176 15.16 -2.30 -10.22
CA PRO A 176 15.68 -2.74 -8.94
C PRO A 176 15.19 -4.16 -8.65
N ILE A 177 16.12 -5.07 -8.34
CA ILE A 177 15.80 -6.45 -7.98
C ILE A 177 16.49 -6.78 -6.65
N THR A 178 15.69 -7.22 -5.68
CA THR A 178 16.17 -7.68 -4.38
C THR A 178 15.77 -9.13 -4.17
N ALA A 179 16.74 -10.01 -3.94
CA ALA A 179 16.54 -11.43 -3.73
C ALA A 179 16.65 -11.79 -2.25
N ILE A 180 15.73 -12.60 -1.76
CA ILE A 180 15.75 -13.11 -0.39
C ILE A 180 16.45 -14.48 -0.40
N LEU A 181 17.70 -14.49 0.06
CA LEU A 181 18.53 -15.68 0.19
C LEU A 181 18.09 -16.51 1.40
N ASN A 182 17.77 -17.78 1.19
CA ASN A 182 17.29 -18.68 2.26
C ASN A 182 17.93 -20.08 2.30
N PRO A 183 19.24 -20.23 2.59
CA PRO A 183 19.84 -21.51 2.89
C PRO A 183 19.29 -22.04 4.22
N SER A 184 18.74 -23.27 4.22
CA SER A 184 18.34 -23.98 5.44
C SER A 184 17.47 -23.18 6.41
N ASN A 185 16.48 -22.43 5.91
CA ASN A 185 15.63 -21.53 6.73
C ASN A 185 16.44 -20.47 7.51
N GLY A 186 17.56 -20.02 6.93
CA GLY A 186 18.47 -19.06 7.54
C GLY A 186 19.31 -19.62 8.69
N ILE A 187 19.33 -20.94 8.89
CA ILE A 187 20.12 -21.60 9.94
C ILE A 187 21.22 -22.43 9.31
N PHE A 188 22.42 -21.86 9.27
CA PHE A 188 23.62 -22.50 8.74
C PHE A 188 24.86 -21.93 9.44
N THR A 189 25.94 -22.71 9.46
CA THR A 189 27.23 -22.35 10.08
C THR A 189 28.42 -22.51 9.15
N LYS A 190 28.17 -22.96 7.91
CA LYS A 190 29.18 -23.16 6.87
C LYS A 190 28.72 -22.47 5.60
N GLU A 191 29.70 -22.00 4.84
CA GLU A 191 29.48 -21.48 3.51
C GLU A 191 28.99 -22.59 2.57
N ASP A 192 28.04 -22.24 1.72
CA ASP A 192 27.72 -23.00 0.52
C ASP A 192 28.32 -22.26 -0.69
N PRO A 193 29.34 -22.83 -1.35
CA PRO A 193 30.03 -22.18 -2.45
C PRO A 193 29.13 -21.92 -3.66
N LEU A 194 28.06 -22.71 -3.84
CA LEU A 194 27.10 -22.49 -4.93
C LEU A 194 26.30 -21.21 -4.69
N PHE A 195 25.84 -21.00 -3.45
CA PHE A 195 25.18 -19.74 -3.09
C PHE A 195 26.14 -18.56 -3.19
N THR A 196 27.39 -18.68 -2.73
CA THR A 196 28.39 -17.60 -2.85
C THR A 196 28.60 -17.18 -4.30
N ALA A 197 28.76 -18.15 -5.22
CA ALA A 197 28.93 -17.85 -6.64
C ALA A 197 27.67 -17.18 -7.23
N ALA A 198 26.49 -17.71 -6.91
CA ALA A 198 25.21 -17.18 -7.39
C ALA A 198 24.96 -15.74 -6.95
N ILE A 199 25.13 -15.43 -5.66
CA ILE A 199 24.92 -14.08 -5.15
C ILE A 199 25.99 -13.12 -5.66
N THR A 200 27.23 -13.57 -5.86
CA THR A 200 28.28 -12.76 -6.48
C THR A 200 27.88 -12.34 -7.89
N ALA A 201 27.48 -13.29 -8.73
CA ALA A 201 27.06 -13.03 -10.11
C ALA A 201 25.82 -12.12 -10.18
N PHE A 202 24.83 -12.34 -9.31
CA PHE A 202 23.64 -11.50 -9.25
C PHE A 202 23.97 -10.05 -8.84
N ARG A 203 24.81 -9.87 -7.81
CA ARG A 203 25.21 -8.53 -7.33
C ARG A 203 26.09 -7.77 -8.31
N GLN A 204 26.93 -8.46 -9.08
CA GLN A 204 27.71 -7.85 -10.16
C GLN A 204 26.82 -7.18 -11.22
N ASN A 205 25.57 -7.65 -11.37
CA ASN A 205 24.57 -7.09 -12.27
C ASN A 205 23.60 -6.12 -11.57
N GLY A 206 23.97 -5.58 -10.41
CA GLY A 206 23.20 -4.57 -9.68
C GLY A 206 22.14 -5.12 -8.71
N GLY A 207 21.99 -6.45 -8.64
CA GLY A 207 21.09 -7.12 -7.69
C GLY A 207 21.44 -6.85 -6.23
N LYS A 208 20.44 -6.92 -5.36
CA LYS A 208 20.57 -6.79 -3.89
C LYS A 208 20.13 -8.05 -3.18
N VAL A 209 20.78 -8.41 -2.08
CA VAL A 209 20.48 -9.67 -1.37
C VAL A 209 20.09 -9.40 0.07
N LEU A 210 18.96 -9.97 0.50
CA LEU A 210 18.53 -10.01 1.90
C LEU A 210 18.69 -11.43 2.45
N GLY A 211 19.23 -11.57 3.65
CA GLY A 211 19.23 -12.85 4.36
C GLY A 211 17.88 -13.15 5.00
N TYR A 212 17.31 -14.32 4.73
CA TYR A 212 16.08 -14.78 5.37
C TYR A 212 16.29 -15.14 6.84
N VAL A 213 15.45 -14.61 7.74
CA VAL A 213 15.46 -14.90 9.18
C VAL A 213 14.02 -14.99 9.68
N TYR A 214 13.57 -16.19 10.09
CA TYR A 214 12.21 -16.36 10.63
C TYR A 214 12.16 -16.07 12.14
N THR A 215 11.07 -15.42 12.58
CA THR A 215 10.93 -14.87 13.94
C THR A 215 9.87 -15.55 14.81
N ARG A 216 9.08 -16.49 14.25
CA ARG A 216 7.98 -17.17 14.97
C ARG A 216 7.02 -16.20 15.66
N TYR A 217 6.68 -15.10 14.99
CA TYR A 217 5.73 -14.09 15.46
C TYR A 217 6.06 -13.50 16.85
N GLY A 218 7.34 -13.50 17.25
CA GLY A 218 7.76 -13.02 18.57
C GLY A 218 7.18 -13.82 19.75
N THR A 219 6.67 -15.03 19.53
CA THR A 219 5.98 -15.83 20.57
C THR A 219 6.89 -16.35 21.69
N GLY A 220 8.21 -16.12 21.59
CA GLY A 220 9.22 -16.66 22.52
C GLY A 220 9.73 -18.07 22.14
N ALA A 221 9.12 -18.74 21.15
CA ALA A 221 9.63 -20.00 20.61
C ALA A 221 11.00 -19.87 19.93
N ARG A 222 11.39 -18.63 19.57
CA ARG A 222 12.75 -18.24 19.23
C ARG A 222 13.19 -17.08 20.09
N SER A 223 14.36 -17.20 20.69
CA SER A 223 14.97 -16.09 21.44
C SER A 223 15.53 -15.03 20.49
N VAL A 224 15.64 -13.78 20.96
CA VAL A 224 16.35 -12.72 20.23
C VAL A 224 17.80 -13.13 19.97
N ALA A 225 18.46 -13.77 20.93
CA ALA A 225 19.83 -14.25 20.80
C ALA A 225 20.00 -15.26 19.64
N ASP A 226 19.05 -16.17 19.41
CA ASP A 226 19.10 -17.11 18.28
C ASP A 226 18.85 -16.42 16.94
N ILE A 227 18.04 -15.37 16.93
CA ILE A 227 17.79 -14.54 15.75
C ILE A 227 19.05 -13.73 15.41
N GLN A 228 19.67 -13.10 16.40
CA GLN A 228 20.95 -12.39 16.26
C GLN A 228 22.06 -13.33 15.78
N ARG A 229 22.12 -14.57 16.29
CA ARG A 229 23.09 -15.57 15.82
C ARG A 229 22.90 -15.92 14.34
N ASN A 230 21.66 -16.01 13.85
CA ASN A 230 21.41 -16.21 12.42
C ASN A 230 21.92 -15.01 11.60
N ILE A 231 21.61 -13.80 12.04
CA ILE A 231 22.07 -12.54 11.43
C ILE A 231 23.61 -12.52 11.37
N ASP A 232 24.28 -12.84 12.47
CA ASP A 232 25.74 -12.90 12.55
C ASP A 232 26.33 -13.96 11.63
N ASN A 233 25.68 -15.12 11.47
CA ASN A 233 26.14 -16.15 10.55
C ASN A 233 26.08 -15.67 9.09
N TYR A 234 25.02 -14.97 8.67
CA TYR A 234 25.02 -14.32 7.35
C TYR A 234 26.17 -13.33 7.19
N ARG A 235 26.41 -12.48 8.20
CA ARG A 235 27.50 -11.49 8.17
C ARG A 235 28.87 -12.14 8.16
N LYS A 236 29.06 -13.23 8.91
CA LYS A 236 30.33 -13.96 8.97
C LYS A 236 30.64 -14.71 7.68
N ILE A 237 29.63 -15.33 7.07
CA ILE A 237 29.79 -16.25 5.94
C ILE A 237 29.71 -15.51 4.60
N TYR A 238 28.73 -14.64 4.43
CA TYR A 238 28.49 -13.92 3.17
C TYR A 238 28.95 -12.46 3.21
N GLY A 239 29.19 -11.90 4.41
CA GLY A 239 29.78 -10.57 4.56
C GLY A 239 28.95 -9.47 3.91
N THR A 240 29.62 -8.62 3.15
CA THR A 240 29.01 -7.49 2.41
C THR A 240 28.21 -7.92 1.19
N GLN A 241 28.14 -9.23 0.90
CA GLN A 241 27.24 -9.77 -0.13
C GLN A 241 25.78 -9.79 0.32
N VAL A 242 25.52 -9.61 1.62
CA VAL A 242 24.17 -9.43 2.17
C VAL A 242 23.96 -7.94 2.44
N ASP A 243 23.01 -7.35 1.72
CA ASP A 243 22.63 -5.93 1.77
C ASP A 243 21.57 -5.65 2.87
N GLY A 244 21.07 -6.70 3.54
CA GLY A 244 20.05 -6.57 4.59
C GLY A 244 19.44 -7.91 5.02
N PHE A 245 18.31 -7.85 5.71
CA PHE A 245 17.61 -9.01 6.25
C PHE A 245 16.10 -8.96 5.99
N PHE A 246 15.52 -10.12 5.74
CA PHE A 246 14.10 -10.34 5.63
C PHE A 246 13.61 -11.09 6.87
N LEU A 247 12.82 -10.42 7.71
CA LEU A 247 12.28 -10.96 8.97
C LEU A 247 10.94 -11.62 8.70
N ASP A 248 10.95 -12.94 8.55
CA ASP A 248 9.74 -13.72 8.26
C ASP A 248 8.94 -14.07 9.51
N GLU A 249 7.67 -14.43 9.31
CA GLU A 249 6.70 -14.71 10.36
C GLU A 249 6.61 -13.54 11.36
N MET A 250 6.48 -12.31 10.86
CA MET A 250 6.37 -11.11 11.69
C MET A 250 4.96 -11.00 12.28
N ASP A 251 4.85 -10.65 13.57
CA ASP A 251 3.54 -10.33 14.17
C ASP A 251 2.96 -9.04 13.57
N ALA A 252 1.65 -9.05 13.29
CA ALA A 252 0.94 -7.91 12.72
C ALA A 252 0.37 -6.94 13.77
N THR A 253 0.47 -7.28 15.07
CA THR A 253 -0.14 -6.53 16.16
C THR A 253 0.88 -5.69 16.92
N SER A 254 0.41 -4.85 17.86
CA SER A 254 1.29 -4.03 18.70
C SER A 254 2.04 -4.83 19.77
N LYS A 255 1.70 -6.11 20.00
CA LYS A 255 2.23 -6.92 21.11
C LYS A 255 3.73 -7.12 21.06
N GLN A 256 4.29 -7.26 19.86
CA GLN A 256 5.69 -7.65 19.65
C GLN A 256 6.58 -6.50 19.15
N LEU A 257 6.11 -5.25 19.23
CA LEU A 257 6.88 -4.10 18.75
C LEU A 257 8.22 -3.94 19.46
N GLY A 258 8.30 -4.21 20.76
CA GLY A 258 9.55 -4.18 21.51
C GLY A 258 10.56 -5.22 21.01
N PHE A 259 10.09 -6.44 20.77
CA PHE A 259 10.88 -7.54 20.23
C PHE A 259 11.46 -7.23 18.84
N TYR A 260 10.64 -6.72 17.91
CA TYR A 260 11.13 -6.32 16.58
C TYR A 260 12.03 -5.09 16.63
N ARG A 261 11.79 -4.15 17.55
CA ARG A 261 12.66 -2.98 17.76
C ARG A 261 14.07 -3.39 18.16
N GLU A 262 14.20 -4.35 19.06
CA GLU A 262 15.51 -4.87 19.49
C GLU A 262 16.27 -5.52 18.32
N ILE A 263 15.60 -6.35 17.52
CA ILE A 263 16.21 -6.97 16.33
C ILE A 263 16.59 -5.92 15.28
N TYR A 264 15.71 -4.94 15.03
CA TYR A 264 15.96 -3.86 14.08
C TYR A 264 17.16 -3.02 14.49
N GLN A 265 17.21 -2.59 15.76
CA GLN A 265 18.34 -1.83 16.31
C GLN A 265 19.64 -2.63 16.26
N TYR A 266 19.59 -3.93 16.53
CA TYR A 266 20.75 -4.81 16.38
C TYR A 266 21.29 -4.78 14.95
N ILE A 267 20.43 -5.02 13.95
CA ILE A 267 20.82 -4.99 12.53
C ILE A 267 21.40 -3.63 12.14
N LYS A 268 20.74 -2.53 12.53
CA LYS A 268 21.21 -1.17 12.23
C LYS A 268 22.50 -0.82 12.96
N GLY A 269 22.76 -1.43 14.12
CA GLY A 269 24.01 -1.29 14.86
C GLY A 269 25.20 -2.00 14.19
N LEU A 270 24.95 -3.05 13.40
CA LEU A 270 25.98 -3.71 12.59
C LEU A 270 26.40 -2.84 11.39
N ASP A 271 25.43 -2.26 10.69
CA ASP A 271 25.63 -1.24 9.65
C ASP A 271 24.27 -0.57 9.38
N SER A 272 24.20 0.76 9.53
CA SER A 272 22.95 1.52 9.40
C SER A 272 22.34 1.45 7.99
N ARG A 273 23.11 1.03 6.99
CA ARG A 273 22.66 0.85 5.60
C ARG A 273 21.99 -0.50 5.35
N LEU A 274 22.09 -1.46 6.28
CA LEU A 274 21.44 -2.75 6.12
C LEU A 274 19.93 -2.58 6.09
N ARG A 275 19.29 -3.02 5.01
CA ARG A 275 17.84 -2.95 4.87
C ARG A 275 17.16 -4.04 5.70
N VAL A 276 16.01 -3.75 6.29
CA VAL A 276 15.19 -4.69 7.03
C VAL A 276 13.80 -4.70 6.43
N VAL A 277 13.39 -5.84 5.89
CA VAL A 277 12.03 -6.06 5.39
C VAL A 277 11.32 -7.01 6.35
N GLY A 278 10.24 -6.57 6.97
CA GLY A 278 9.40 -7.41 7.83
C GLY A 278 8.27 -8.07 7.04
N ASN A 279 7.99 -9.34 7.31
CA ASN A 279 6.88 -10.05 6.66
C ASN A 279 5.76 -10.45 7.62
N PRO A 280 4.78 -9.55 7.85
CA PRO A 280 3.52 -9.93 8.47
C PRO A 280 2.55 -10.59 7.48
N GLY A 281 2.76 -10.46 6.16
CA GLY A 281 1.88 -11.00 5.11
C GLY A 281 0.50 -10.35 5.02
N THR A 282 0.27 -9.28 5.79
CA THR A 282 -0.96 -8.49 5.86
C THR A 282 -0.62 -7.08 6.36
N TYR A 283 -1.51 -6.10 6.23
CA TYR A 283 -1.28 -4.79 6.83
C TYR A 283 -1.19 -4.91 8.36
N PRO A 284 -0.05 -4.58 8.99
CA PRO A 284 0.07 -4.57 10.43
C PRO A 284 -0.44 -3.24 11.02
N VAL A 285 -0.40 -3.12 12.34
CA VAL A 285 -0.52 -1.82 13.03
C VAL A 285 0.52 -0.83 12.52
N ALA A 286 0.16 0.46 12.46
CA ALA A 286 1.00 1.51 11.89
C ALA A 286 2.41 1.59 12.52
N ASP A 287 2.49 1.37 13.83
CA ASP A 287 3.75 1.43 14.58
C ASP A 287 4.79 0.39 14.12
N SER A 288 4.36 -0.68 13.44
CA SER A 288 5.27 -1.67 12.85
C SER A 288 6.19 -1.05 11.80
N ALA A 289 5.79 0.05 11.15
CA ALA A 289 6.65 0.78 10.21
C ALA A 289 7.84 1.48 10.88
N SER A 290 7.87 1.57 12.22
CA SER A 290 9.00 2.14 12.96
C SER A 290 10.09 1.12 13.32
N VAL A 291 9.87 -0.17 13.04
CA VAL A 291 10.77 -1.27 13.44
C VAL A 291 11.27 -2.09 12.25
N VAL A 292 11.04 -1.62 11.02
CA VAL A 292 11.57 -2.16 9.77
C VAL A 292 11.63 -1.04 8.71
N ASP A 293 12.34 -1.23 7.60
CA ASP A 293 12.38 -0.27 6.49
C ASP A 293 11.23 -0.49 5.48
N ALA A 294 10.74 -1.72 5.35
CA ALA A 294 9.58 -2.06 4.54
C ALA A 294 8.80 -3.24 5.13
N LEU A 295 7.51 -3.31 4.83
CA LEU A 295 6.59 -4.34 5.30
C LEU A 295 5.95 -5.08 4.13
N VAL A 296 6.00 -6.41 4.15
CA VAL A 296 5.15 -7.24 3.29
C VAL A 296 3.72 -7.15 3.81
N SER A 297 2.98 -6.18 3.28
CA SER A 297 1.60 -5.89 3.66
C SER A 297 0.60 -6.82 2.97
N PHE A 298 1.06 -7.66 2.05
CA PHE A 298 0.29 -8.70 1.42
C PHE A 298 1.16 -9.91 1.07
N GLU A 299 0.76 -11.10 1.50
CA GLU A 299 1.25 -12.38 1.00
C GLU A 299 0.06 -13.31 0.75
N GLY A 300 -0.20 -13.69 -0.50
CA GLY A 300 -1.40 -14.46 -0.84
C GLY A 300 -1.65 -14.67 -2.32
N GLN A 301 -2.84 -15.19 -2.65
CA GLN A 301 -3.23 -15.51 -4.03
C GLN A 301 -3.54 -14.24 -4.84
N ALA A 302 -3.29 -14.28 -6.14
CA ALA A 302 -3.55 -13.17 -7.06
C ALA A 302 -5.03 -12.78 -7.09
N VAL A 303 -5.95 -13.72 -6.90
CA VAL A 303 -7.39 -13.45 -6.81
C VAL A 303 -7.73 -12.53 -5.64
N ASP A 304 -7.12 -12.75 -4.47
CA ASP A 304 -7.34 -11.93 -3.29
C ASP A 304 -6.67 -10.57 -3.44
N TYR A 305 -5.47 -10.55 -4.05
CA TYR A 305 -4.75 -9.32 -4.27
C TYR A 305 -5.57 -8.32 -5.09
N ARG A 306 -6.39 -8.74 -6.05
CA ARG A 306 -7.24 -7.82 -6.83
C ARG A 306 -8.12 -6.92 -5.97
N SER A 307 -8.63 -7.44 -4.85
CA SER A 307 -9.57 -6.73 -3.96
C SER A 307 -8.91 -6.02 -2.79
N VAL A 308 -7.61 -6.20 -2.58
CA VAL A 308 -6.90 -5.60 -1.45
C VAL A 308 -6.82 -4.07 -1.60
N THR A 309 -7.19 -3.36 -0.54
CA THR A 309 -7.02 -1.90 -0.44
C THR A 309 -6.57 -1.55 0.98
N PRO A 310 -5.63 -0.60 1.16
CA PRO A 310 -5.28 -0.13 2.49
C PRO A 310 -6.46 0.56 3.19
N GLN A 311 -7.32 1.27 2.44
CA GLN A 311 -8.44 2.02 3.02
C GLN A 311 -9.63 1.13 3.37
N PRO A 312 -10.44 1.50 4.37
CA PRO A 312 -10.29 2.66 5.26
C PRO A 312 -9.36 2.41 6.46
N ALA A 313 -8.97 1.16 6.73
CA ALA A 313 -8.35 0.76 7.98
C ALA A 313 -6.85 1.12 8.12
N ASN A 314 -6.10 1.08 7.02
CA ASN A 314 -4.64 1.15 6.98
C ASN A 314 -4.15 2.41 6.27
N LYS A 315 -4.82 3.54 6.49
CA LYS A 315 -4.48 4.84 5.86
C LYS A 315 -3.06 5.34 6.15
N TRP A 316 -2.40 4.82 7.20
CA TRP A 316 -1.01 5.14 7.54
C TRP A 316 -0.03 4.83 6.40
N VAL A 317 -0.36 3.91 5.50
CA VAL A 317 0.50 3.56 4.36
C VAL A 317 0.77 4.76 3.45
N TYR A 318 -0.13 5.75 3.41
CA TYR A 318 0.04 6.95 2.59
C TYR A 318 0.96 7.98 3.24
N ASN A 319 1.35 7.80 4.51
CA ASN A 319 2.35 8.65 5.15
C ASN A 319 3.78 8.29 4.70
N LEU A 320 3.95 7.12 4.06
CA LEU A 320 5.24 6.56 3.67
C LEU A 320 5.33 6.41 2.16
N ALA A 321 6.55 6.44 1.65
CA ALA A 321 6.80 6.13 0.24
C ALA A 321 6.33 4.70 -0.06
N ASN A 322 5.93 4.44 -1.31
CA ASN A 322 5.51 3.11 -1.74
C ASN A 322 6.58 2.03 -1.46
N GLY A 323 7.87 2.37 -1.49
CA GLY A 323 8.98 1.47 -1.13
C GLY A 323 8.96 0.94 0.32
N ALA A 324 8.09 1.47 1.19
CA ALA A 324 7.85 0.94 2.53
C ALA A 324 6.84 -0.23 2.54
N GLN A 325 6.15 -0.49 1.42
CA GLN A 325 5.15 -1.55 1.30
C GLN A 325 5.55 -2.56 0.23
N ALA A 326 5.39 -3.84 0.55
CA ALA A 326 5.70 -4.97 -0.30
C ALA A 326 4.50 -5.92 -0.47
N ALA A 327 4.39 -6.54 -1.65
CA ALA A 327 3.40 -7.58 -1.93
C ALA A 327 4.08 -8.81 -2.55
N LEU A 328 3.86 -9.98 -1.94
CA LEU A 328 4.28 -11.28 -2.44
C LEU A 328 3.06 -12.05 -2.92
N VAL A 329 2.88 -12.15 -4.23
CA VAL A 329 1.66 -12.69 -4.84
C VAL A 329 1.96 -14.03 -5.50
N HIS A 330 1.15 -15.04 -5.23
CA HIS A 330 1.21 -16.35 -5.88
C HIS A 330 -0.10 -16.65 -6.62
N ASP A 331 -0.18 -17.77 -7.34
CA ASP A 331 -1.34 -18.14 -8.18
C ASP A 331 -1.69 -17.10 -9.28
N ALA A 332 -0.73 -16.28 -9.72
CA ALA A 332 -0.86 -15.42 -10.88
C ALA A 332 -0.61 -16.26 -12.15
N ALA A 333 -1.66 -16.98 -12.58
CA ALA A 333 -1.58 -18.12 -13.50
C ALA A 333 -0.91 -17.88 -14.87
N ASN A 334 -0.79 -16.64 -15.32
CA ASN A 334 -0.18 -16.30 -16.61
C ASN A 334 0.41 -14.89 -16.61
N CYS A 335 1.10 -14.53 -17.69
CA CYS A 335 1.71 -13.22 -17.85
C CYS A 335 0.71 -12.05 -17.70
N GLY A 336 -0.52 -12.18 -18.20
CA GLY A 336 -1.55 -11.14 -18.05
C GLY A 336 -1.96 -10.93 -16.59
N ALA A 337 -2.11 -12.01 -15.82
CA ALA A 337 -2.36 -11.94 -14.39
C ALA A 337 -1.20 -11.29 -13.62
N MET A 338 0.05 -11.61 -13.97
CA MET A 338 1.23 -10.95 -13.41
C MET A 338 1.25 -9.44 -13.73
N GLN A 339 0.95 -9.05 -14.96
CA GLN A 339 0.87 -7.64 -15.35
C GLN A 339 -0.20 -6.89 -14.56
N GLU A 340 -1.34 -7.53 -14.28
CA GLU A 340 -2.37 -6.97 -13.43
C GLU A 340 -1.89 -6.75 -11.98
N VAL A 341 -1.12 -7.69 -11.42
CA VAL A 341 -0.51 -7.55 -10.09
C VAL A 341 0.44 -6.35 -10.04
N LEU A 342 1.38 -6.25 -10.99
CA LEU A 342 2.36 -5.16 -11.04
C LEU A 342 1.70 -3.79 -11.28
N ARG A 343 0.71 -3.72 -12.19
CA ARG A 343 -0.07 -2.48 -12.40
C ARG A 343 -0.82 -2.08 -11.13
N SER A 344 -1.45 -3.04 -10.46
CA SER A 344 -2.20 -2.79 -9.23
C SER A 344 -1.29 -2.26 -8.12
N ALA A 345 -0.09 -2.83 -7.95
CA ALA A 345 0.92 -2.36 -7.01
C ALA A 345 1.29 -0.88 -7.26
N ASN A 346 1.47 -0.49 -8.52
CA ASN A 346 1.89 0.87 -8.90
C ASN A 346 0.80 1.96 -8.73
N THR A 347 -0.47 1.58 -8.50
CA THR A 347 -1.54 2.56 -8.33
C THR A 347 -1.35 3.43 -7.07
N PRO A 348 -1.76 4.71 -7.09
CA PRO A 348 -1.81 5.54 -5.88
C PRO A 348 -2.56 4.87 -4.73
N GLN A 349 -3.69 4.23 -5.04
CA GLN A 349 -4.57 3.56 -4.09
C GLN A 349 -3.86 2.43 -3.36
N ARG A 350 -3.05 1.64 -4.07
CA ARG A 350 -2.32 0.51 -3.47
C ARG A 350 -1.06 0.94 -2.73
N ASN A 351 -0.35 1.92 -3.26
CA ASN A 351 0.89 2.44 -2.71
C ASN A 351 1.95 1.36 -2.38
N THR A 352 2.08 0.35 -3.25
CA THR A 352 3.06 -0.73 -3.10
C THR A 352 4.27 -0.50 -4.00
N GLY A 353 5.48 -0.54 -3.44
CA GLY A 353 6.72 -0.29 -4.17
C GLY A 353 7.53 -1.56 -4.43
N LEU A 354 7.40 -2.58 -3.56
CA LEU A 354 8.07 -3.86 -3.72
C LEU A 354 7.04 -4.90 -4.13
N VAL A 355 7.28 -5.64 -5.21
CA VAL A 355 6.28 -6.58 -5.71
C VAL A 355 6.94 -7.81 -6.32
N TYR A 356 6.33 -8.96 -6.11
CA TYR A 356 6.64 -10.19 -6.83
C TYR A 356 5.35 -10.96 -7.09
N ALA A 357 5.27 -11.58 -8.27
CA ALA A 357 4.13 -12.39 -8.67
C ALA A 357 4.60 -13.73 -9.23
N THR A 358 3.93 -14.83 -8.92
CA THR A 358 4.29 -16.13 -9.47
C THR A 358 3.08 -16.96 -9.85
N ASP A 359 3.21 -17.75 -10.91
CA ASP A 359 2.25 -18.75 -11.37
C ASP A 359 2.24 -20.00 -10.48
N ARG A 360 3.20 -20.11 -9.57
CA ARG A 360 3.31 -21.23 -8.63
C ARG A 360 2.16 -21.19 -7.62
N HIS A 361 1.71 -22.39 -7.27
CA HIS A 361 0.50 -22.60 -6.48
C HIS A 361 0.80 -22.89 -5.00
N TYR A 362 -0.08 -22.38 -4.13
CA TYR A 362 -0.21 -22.84 -2.76
C TYR A 362 -1.69 -23.11 -2.41
N ASP A 363 -1.96 -24.32 -1.91
CA ASP A 363 -3.28 -24.73 -1.43
C ASP A 363 -3.32 -24.60 0.10
N TYR A 364 -4.02 -23.57 0.59
CA TYR A 364 -4.21 -23.34 2.03
C TYR A 364 -5.02 -24.44 2.74
N PRO A 365 -6.17 -24.90 2.22
CA PRO A 365 -6.91 -26.03 2.78
C PRO A 365 -6.08 -27.28 3.03
N THR A 366 -5.22 -27.67 2.08
CA THR A 366 -4.41 -28.89 2.21
C THR A 366 -3.01 -28.63 2.75
N ASN A 367 -2.60 -27.36 2.85
CA ASN A 367 -1.25 -26.94 3.21
C ASN A 367 -0.20 -27.57 2.27
N THR A 368 -0.47 -27.56 0.96
CA THR A 368 0.41 -28.15 -0.07
C THR A 368 0.83 -27.13 -1.11
N GLY A 369 1.95 -27.40 -1.79
CA GLY A 369 2.58 -26.48 -2.74
C GLY A 369 3.74 -25.68 -2.13
N ASN A 370 4.49 -25.03 -3.01
CA ASN A 370 5.55 -24.10 -2.62
C ASN A 370 5.65 -23.00 -3.69
N PRO A 371 5.02 -21.83 -3.45
CA PRO A 371 4.98 -20.76 -4.43
C PRO A 371 6.36 -20.16 -4.72
N TRP A 372 7.31 -20.35 -3.81
CA TRP A 372 8.63 -19.73 -3.84
C TRP A 372 9.73 -20.67 -4.34
N ALA A 373 9.36 -21.84 -4.87
CA ALA A 373 10.30 -22.90 -5.23
C ALA A 373 11.11 -22.64 -6.51
N THR A 374 10.67 -21.72 -7.37
CA THR A 374 11.32 -21.32 -8.63
C THR A 374 10.91 -19.90 -9.00
N LEU A 375 11.61 -19.29 -9.95
CA LEU A 375 11.12 -18.14 -10.70
C LEU A 375 9.86 -18.52 -11.52
N PRO A 376 8.99 -17.55 -11.84
CA PRO A 376 7.80 -17.83 -12.62
C PRO A 376 8.14 -18.07 -14.08
N ALA A 377 7.23 -18.76 -14.79
CA ALA A 377 7.39 -19.04 -16.23
C ALA A 377 7.53 -17.77 -17.09
N TYR A 378 7.01 -16.64 -16.60
CA TYR A 378 7.03 -15.32 -17.25
C TYR A 378 8.07 -14.35 -16.67
N TRP A 379 9.16 -14.84 -16.09
CA TRP A 379 10.17 -14.01 -15.41
C TRP A 379 10.67 -12.84 -16.27
N GLU A 380 11.01 -13.09 -17.54
CA GLU A 380 11.48 -12.03 -18.46
C GLU A 380 10.38 -10.98 -18.74
N GLN A 381 9.13 -11.41 -18.92
CA GLN A 381 7.99 -10.50 -19.11
C GLN A 381 7.71 -9.69 -17.85
N MET A 382 7.95 -10.24 -16.65
CA MET A 382 7.84 -9.49 -15.39
C MET A 382 8.90 -8.38 -15.32
N LEU A 383 10.14 -8.68 -15.68
CA LEU A 383 11.21 -7.68 -15.75
C LEU A 383 10.86 -6.55 -16.73
N GLY A 384 10.40 -6.91 -17.94
CA GLY A 384 9.97 -5.94 -18.95
C GLY A 384 8.74 -5.13 -18.51
N THR A 385 7.81 -5.74 -17.77
CA THR A 385 6.64 -5.07 -17.22
C THR A 385 7.03 -4.07 -16.15
N ALA A 386 7.91 -4.43 -15.21
CA ALA A 386 8.43 -3.52 -14.20
C ALA A 386 9.21 -2.35 -14.84
N ASP A 387 10.06 -2.63 -15.84
CA ASP A 387 10.78 -1.60 -16.59
C ASP A 387 9.83 -0.62 -17.31
N ALA A 388 8.80 -1.15 -17.98
CA ALA A 388 7.80 -0.34 -18.68
C ALA A 388 7.01 0.53 -17.71
N ILE A 389 6.55 -0.02 -16.58
CA ILE A 389 5.85 0.73 -15.53
C ILE A 389 6.74 1.86 -14.98
N ASN A 390 7.98 1.53 -14.62
CA ASN A 390 8.92 2.49 -14.04
C ASN A 390 9.27 3.65 -14.98
N LYS A 391 9.19 3.42 -16.30
CA LYS A 391 9.46 4.43 -17.34
C LYS A 391 8.19 5.06 -17.93
N GLY A 392 6.99 4.70 -17.45
CA GLY A 392 5.72 5.18 -18.00
C GLY A 392 5.48 4.78 -19.46
N ARG A 393 5.90 3.58 -19.85
CA ARG A 393 5.77 3.04 -21.21
C ARG A 393 4.64 2.02 -21.32
N ALA A 394 4.24 1.71 -22.55
CA ALA A 394 3.35 0.59 -22.81
C ALA A 394 3.97 -0.74 -22.33
N LEU A 395 3.14 -1.63 -21.79
CA LEU A 395 3.59 -2.93 -21.31
C LEU A 395 4.05 -3.83 -22.47
N PRO A 396 5.05 -4.71 -22.24
CA PRO A 396 5.42 -5.71 -23.24
C PRO A 396 4.28 -6.71 -23.46
N GLY A 397 4.32 -7.41 -24.60
CA GLY A 397 3.39 -8.50 -24.89
C GLY A 397 3.56 -9.68 -23.94
N CYS A 398 2.42 -10.30 -23.63
CA CYS A 398 2.32 -11.71 -23.30
C CYS A 398 2.03 -12.48 -24.61
#